data_AF-A0A3C0C4B9-F1
#
_entry.id   AF-A0A3C0C4B9-F1
#
_cell.length_a   1.000
_cell.length_b   1.000
_cell.length_c   1.000
_cell.angle_alpha   90.00
_cell.angle_beta   90.00
_cell.angle_gamma   90.00
#
_symmetry.space_group_name_H-M   'P 1'
#
loop_
_entity.id
_entity.type
_entity.pdbx_description
1 polymer ?
#
loop_
_entity_poly.entity_id
_entity_poly.type
_entity_poly.pdbx_seq_one_letter_code
_entity_poly.pdbx_strand_id
1 'polypeptide(L)'
;MKKTSKNVGMYIILIVLVVSLVNVFLTPDGNKAGQTVEVLPYSQFLNEVNLGNVTKVKIDHEQLKGTLKSGKEFTTYILDPGTLPSEIAQKGVEVEVVPPPKNSWLT
;
A
#
# COMPACT_ATOMS: atom_id res chain seq x y z
N MET A 1 -50.83 -15.34 -20.12
CA MET A 1 -49.44 -15.64 -19.72
C MET A 1 -48.57 -14.44 -20.07
N LYS A 2 -48.01 -13.74 -19.06
CA LYS A 2 -47.35 -12.43 -19.22
C LYS A 2 -46.01 -12.56 -19.97
N LYS A 3 -45.76 -11.68 -20.95
CA LYS A 3 -44.50 -11.55 -21.73
C LYS A 3 -43.36 -10.94 -20.89
N THR A 4 -43.00 -11.55 -19.77
CA THR A 4 -41.90 -11.05 -18.91
C THR A 4 -40.56 -11.71 -19.21
N SER A 5 -40.52 -12.73 -20.08
CA SER A 5 -39.29 -13.49 -20.35
C SER A 5 -38.32 -12.83 -21.34
N LYS A 6 -38.71 -11.78 -22.07
CA LYS A 6 -37.88 -11.26 -23.17
C LYS A 6 -36.80 -10.27 -22.73
N ASN A 7 -36.95 -9.64 -21.57
CA ASN A 7 -36.02 -8.58 -21.12
C ASN A 7 -35.18 -9.01 -19.92
N VAL A 8 -35.52 -10.14 -19.27
CA VAL A 8 -34.80 -10.65 -18.10
C VAL A 8 -33.34 -10.97 -18.44
N GLY A 9 -33.05 -11.51 -19.63
CA GLY A 9 -31.67 -11.76 -20.06
C GLY A 9 -30.83 -10.48 -20.17
N MET A 10 -31.42 -9.38 -20.65
CA MET A 10 -30.73 -8.08 -20.73
C MET A 10 -30.39 -7.54 -19.33
N TYR A 11 -31.32 -7.66 -18.38
CA TYR A 11 -31.07 -7.23 -17.00
C TYR A 11 -30.00 -8.10 -16.30
N ILE A 12 -29.98 -9.41 -16.57
CA ILE A 12 -28.94 -10.31 -16.04
C ILE A 12 -27.56 -9.90 -16.58
N ILE A 13 -27.44 -9.65 -17.88
CA ILE A 13 -26.18 -9.19 -18.49
C ILE A 13 -25.73 -7.86 -17.88
N LEU A 14 -26.65 -6.94 -17.65
CA LEU A 14 -26.35 -5.63 -17.05
C LEU A 14 -25.86 -5.78 -15.61
N ILE A 15 -26.49 -6.63 -14.81
CA ILE A 15 -26.05 -6.93 -13.42
C ILE A 15 -24.65 -7.55 -13.42
N VAL A 16 -24.40 -8.53 -14.30
CA VAL A 16 -23.06 -9.16 -14.41
C VAL A 16 -22.01 -8.12 -14.79
N LEU A 17 -22.30 -7.23 -15.75
CA LEU A 17 -21.40 -6.15 -16.14
C LEU A 17 -21.04 -5.24 -14.96
N VAL A 18 -22.05 -4.78 -14.20
CA VAL A 18 -21.83 -3.92 -13.03
C VAL A 18 -20.99 -4.64 -11.96
N VAL A 19 -21.29 -5.90 -11.66
CA VAL A 19 -20.51 -6.69 -10.69
C VAL A 19 -19.06 -6.86 -11.17
N SER A 20 -18.84 -7.10 -12.45
CA SER A 20 -17.49 -7.17 -13.03
C SER A 20 -16.74 -5.85 -12.92
N LEU A 21 -17.39 -4.72 -13.20
CA LEU A 21 -16.76 -3.39 -13.06
C LEU A 21 -16.44 -3.07 -11.61
N VAL A 22 -17.36 -3.34 -10.68
CA VAL A 22 -17.11 -3.25 -9.23
C VAL A 22 -15.93 -4.13 -8.86
N ASN A 23 -15.83 -5.35 -9.37
CA ASN A 23 -14.69 -6.21 -9.09
C ASN A 23 -13.38 -5.65 -9.67
N VAL A 24 -13.39 -4.98 -10.83
CA VAL A 24 -12.17 -4.37 -11.40
C VAL A 24 -11.75 -3.10 -10.65
N PHE A 25 -12.71 -2.27 -10.22
CA PHE A 25 -12.43 -0.99 -9.56
C PHE A 25 -12.32 -1.08 -8.04
N LEU A 26 -12.95 -2.08 -7.42
CA LEU A 26 -12.94 -2.30 -5.97
C LEU A 26 -12.11 -3.52 -5.56
N THR A 27 -11.59 -4.33 -6.50
CA THR A 27 -10.46 -5.20 -6.13
C THR A 27 -9.25 -4.28 -6.04
N PRO A 28 -8.75 -3.99 -4.83
CA PRO A 28 -7.51 -3.23 -4.72
C PRO A 28 -6.45 -3.98 -5.50
N ASP A 29 -5.83 -3.31 -6.48
CA ASP A 29 -4.79 -3.85 -7.35
C ASP A 29 -3.98 -4.95 -6.66
N GLY A 30 -4.29 -6.20 -7.02
CA GLY A 30 -3.63 -7.41 -6.54
C GLY A 30 -2.19 -7.53 -7.01
N ASN A 31 -1.55 -6.44 -7.45
CA ASN A 31 -0.12 -6.32 -7.72
C ASN A 31 0.73 -6.39 -6.43
N LYS A 32 0.17 -6.90 -5.33
CA LYS A 32 0.86 -7.31 -4.10
C LYS A 32 0.43 -8.71 -3.63
N ALA A 33 -0.21 -9.53 -4.47
CA ALA A 33 -0.63 -10.89 -4.12
C ALA A 33 0.51 -11.93 -4.11
N GLY A 34 1.78 -11.50 -4.13
CA GLY A 34 2.95 -12.38 -4.07
C GLY A 34 4.12 -11.86 -3.22
N GLN A 35 4.01 -10.67 -2.64
CA GLN A 35 5.01 -10.15 -1.71
C GLN A 35 4.38 -10.16 -0.33
N THR A 36 4.65 -11.22 0.44
CA THR A 36 4.46 -11.21 1.88
C THR A 36 5.19 -9.98 2.41
N VAL A 37 4.45 -8.91 2.68
CA VAL A 37 4.99 -7.74 3.36
C VAL A 37 5.34 -8.20 4.77
N GLU A 38 6.61 -8.52 4.98
CA GLU A 38 7.08 -9.04 6.25
C GLU A 38 7.10 -7.89 7.26
N VAL A 39 6.60 -8.17 8.47
CA VAL A 39 6.76 -7.23 9.58
C VAL A 39 8.19 -7.37 10.07
N LEU A 40 9.01 -6.36 9.76
CA LEU A 40 10.42 -6.31 10.15
C LEU A 40 10.55 -5.55 11.47
N PRO A 41 11.16 -6.13 12.51
CA PRO A 41 11.46 -5.41 13.74
C PRO A 41 12.30 -4.16 13.47
N TYR A 42 12.05 -3.08 14.21
CA TYR A 42 12.73 -1.80 14.02
C TYR A 42 14.27 -1.90 14.10
N SER A 43 14.78 -2.68 15.05
CA SER A 43 16.23 -2.92 15.20
C SER A 43 16.83 -3.59 13.96
N GLN A 44 16.10 -4.53 13.36
CA GLN A 44 16.55 -5.22 12.15
C GLN A 44 16.49 -4.30 10.94
N PHE A 45 15.45 -3.47 10.83
CA PHE A 45 15.40 -2.40 9.83
C PHE A 45 16.64 -1.48 9.91
N LEU A 46 16.99 -0.99 11.09
CA LEU A 46 18.19 -0.15 11.26
C LEU A 46 19.46 -0.88 10.84
N ASN A 47 19.56 -2.18 11.12
CA ASN A 47 20.68 -2.99 10.67
C ASN A 47 20.73 -3.08 9.13
N GLU A 48 19.60 -3.36 8.47
CA GLU A 48 19.52 -3.40 7.01
C GLU A 48 19.85 -2.05 6.35
N VAL A 49 19.47 -0.93 6.97
CA VAL A 49 19.85 0.41 6.51
C VAL A 49 21.35 0.62 6.63
N ASN A 50 21.95 0.24 7.77
CA ASN A 50 23.39 0.38 7.98
C ASN A 50 24.21 -0.52 7.04
N LEU A 51 23.70 -1.71 6.71
CA LEU A 51 24.27 -2.59 5.70
C LEU A 51 24.05 -2.09 4.27
N GLY A 52 23.22 -1.06 4.08
CA GLY A 52 22.88 -0.50 2.77
C GLY A 52 21.99 -1.43 1.95
N ASN A 53 21.23 -2.32 2.58
CA ASN A 53 20.32 -3.26 1.90
C ASN A 53 18.94 -2.67 1.62
N VAL A 54 18.63 -1.48 2.14
CA VAL A 54 17.37 -0.78 1.90
C VAL A 54 17.53 0.19 0.73
N THR A 55 16.57 0.20 -0.18
CA THR A 55 16.57 1.09 -1.37
C THR A 55 15.64 2.27 -1.20
N LYS A 56 14.40 1.99 -0.77
CA LYS A 56 13.35 2.98 -0.61
C LYS A 56 12.63 2.77 0.70
N VAL A 57 12.23 3.87 1.31
CA VAL A 57 11.43 3.94 2.53
C VAL A 57 10.31 4.95 2.34
N LYS A 58 9.10 4.56 2.73
CA LYS A 58 7.91 5.39 2.78
C LYS A 58 7.41 5.46 4.21
N ILE A 59 7.34 6.66 4.76
CA ILE A 59 6.91 6.92 6.14
C ILE A 59 5.50 7.50 6.09
N ASP A 60 4.58 6.83 6.78
CA ASP A 60 3.19 7.19 6.93
C ASP A 60 2.83 7.15 8.43
N HIS A 61 2.95 8.30 9.09
CA HIS A 61 2.79 8.46 10.54
C HIS A 61 3.65 7.47 11.34
N GLU A 62 3.01 6.46 11.94
CA GLU A 62 3.62 5.45 12.79
C GLU A 62 4.04 4.19 12.01
N GLN A 63 3.76 4.15 10.71
CA GLN A 63 4.08 3.03 9.82
C GLN A 63 5.17 3.42 8.82
N LEU A 64 6.17 2.55 8.68
CA LEU A 64 7.24 2.68 7.71
C LEU A 64 7.22 1.46 6.79
N LYS A 65 7.09 1.70 5.48
CA LYS A 65 7.16 0.68 4.44
C LYS A 65 8.46 0.81 3.68
N GLY A 66 9.23 -0.25 3.56
CA GLY A 66 10.50 -0.23 2.88
C GLY A 66 10.63 -1.31 1.83
N THR A 67 11.56 -1.09 0.89
CA THR A 67 11.93 -2.06 -0.14
C THR A 67 13.42 -2.37 -0.02
N LEU A 68 13.75 -3.64 0.15
CA LEU A 68 15.13 -4.11 0.14
C LEU A 68 15.68 -4.15 -1.29
N LYS A 69 17.01 -4.16 -1.43
CA LYS A 69 17.73 -4.36 -2.70
C LYS A 69 17.37 -5.69 -3.37
N SER A 70 16.94 -6.68 -2.59
CA SER A 70 16.42 -7.96 -3.09
C SER A 70 15.04 -7.85 -3.76
N GLY A 71 14.39 -6.68 -3.70
CA GLY A 71 13.03 -6.45 -4.18
C GLY A 71 11.94 -6.82 -3.18
N LYS A 72 12.30 -7.33 -1.99
CA LYS A 72 11.35 -7.69 -0.94
C LYS A 72 10.85 -6.44 -0.21
N GLU A 73 9.54 -6.34 -0.05
CA GLU A 73 8.90 -5.29 0.74
C GLU A 73 8.77 -5.72 2.22
N PHE A 74 8.95 -4.76 3.11
CA PHE A 74 8.74 -4.93 4.54
C PHE A 74 7.99 -3.75 5.13
N THR A 75 7.40 -3.98 6.31
CA THR A 75 6.79 -2.92 7.12
C THR A 75 7.38 -2.96 8.52
N THR A 76 7.66 -1.78 9.07
CA THR A 76 8.06 -1.61 10.46
C THR A 76 7.23 -0.48 11.08
N TYR A 77 7.22 -0.42 12.40
CA TYR A 77 6.43 0.56 13.16
C TYR A 77 7.38 1.42 13.99
N ILE A 78 7.12 2.72 13.98
CA ILE A 78 7.90 3.74 14.68
C ILE A 78 6.96 4.62 15.49
N LEU A 79 7.41 5.07 16.67
CA LEU A 79 6.62 5.97 17.51
C LEU A 79 6.68 7.42 16.97
N ASP A 80 7.87 7.85 16.54
CA ASP A 80 8.10 9.17 15.95
C ASP A 80 9.27 9.06 14.96
N PRO A 81 9.14 9.53 13.71
CA PRO A 81 10.25 9.59 12.76
C PRO A 81 11.39 10.52 13.19
N GLY A 82 11.17 11.58 13.98
CA GLY A 82 12.25 12.45 14.47
C GLY A 82 13.35 12.78 13.44
N THR A 83 14.58 12.34 13.70
CA THR A 83 15.76 12.49 12.80
C THR A 83 15.95 11.33 11.80
N LEU A 84 15.20 10.24 11.94
CA LEU A 84 15.34 9.01 11.15
C LEU A 84 15.34 9.25 9.64
N PRO A 85 14.41 10.03 9.04
CA PRO A 85 14.42 10.30 7.60
C PRO A 85 15.76 10.90 7.12
N SER A 86 16.34 11.79 7.92
CA SER A 86 17.60 12.46 7.58
C SER A 86 18.80 11.51 7.71
N GLU A 87 18.80 10.65 8.72
CA GLU A 87 19.86 9.67 8.94
C GLU A 87 19.88 8.60 7.84
N ILE A 88 18.72 8.06 7.48
CA ILE A 88 18.63 7.01 6.44
C ILE A 88 18.88 7.60 5.05
N ALA A 89 18.46 8.85 4.79
CA ALA A 89 18.77 9.54 3.53
C ALA A 89 20.27 9.76 3.34
N GLN A 90 21.02 10.07 4.42
CA GLN A 90 22.48 10.17 4.37
C GLN A 90 23.16 8.83 4.04
N LYS A 91 22.49 7.71 4.29
CA LYS A 91 22.96 6.36 3.90
C LYS A 91 22.63 6.01 2.44
N GLY A 92 22.05 6.93 1.67
CA GLY A 92 21.70 6.74 0.27
C GLY A 92 20.36 6.01 0.05
N VAL A 93 19.50 5.96 1.06
CA VAL A 93 18.13 5.44 0.95
C VAL A 93 17.21 6.52 0.41
N GLU A 94 16.36 6.19 -0.56
CA GLU A 94 15.29 7.09 -1.01
C GLU A 94 14.18 7.16 0.05
N VAL A 95 13.88 8.36 0.54
CA VAL A 95 12.89 8.56 1.61
C VAL A 95 11.70 9.38 1.11
N GLU A 96 10.51 8.82 1.25
CA GLU A 96 9.23 9.47 0.94
C GLU A 96 8.43 9.63 2.24
N VAL A 97 8.02 10.85 2.57
CA VAL A 97 7.20 11.13 3.75
C VAL A 97 5.81 11.54 3.30
N VAL A 98 4.79 10.81 3.77
CA VAL A 98 3.39 11.10 3.47
C VAL A 98 2.89 12.13 4.49
N PRO A 99 2.31 13.26 4.05
CA PRO A 99 1.74 14.24 4.97
C PRO A 99 0.52 13.63 5.68
N PRO A 100 0.26 14.05 6.94
CA PRO A 100 -0.94 13.65 7.63
C PRO A 100 -2.19 14.04 6.83
N PRO A 101 -3.25 13.19 6.82
CA PRO A 101 -4.50 13.56 6.18
C PRO A 101 -5.00 14.84 6.83
N LYS A 102 -5.04 15.92 6.05
CA LYS A 102 -5.74 17.15 6.47
C LYS A 102 -7.20 16.77 6.60
N ASN A 103 -7.70 16.76 7.84
CA ASN A 103 -9.10 16.57 8.15
C ASN A 103 -9.91 17.77 7.60
N SER A 104 -10.27 17.69 6.32
CA SER A 104 -10.97 18.74 5.56
C SER A 104 -12.42 18.98 5.98
N TRP A 105 -12.87 18.38 7.10
CA TRP A 105 -14.25 18.50 7.60
C TRP A 105 -14.43 19.63 8.63
N LEU A 106 -13.34 20.32 9.01
CA LEU A 106 -13.34 21.42 10.00
C LEU A 106 -12.88 22.78 9.43
N THR A 107 -12.80 22.93 8.11
CA THR A 107 -12.53 24.23 7.45
C THR A 107 -13.66 24.62 6.53
#